data_AF-A0A8H4YB67-F1
#
_entry.id   AF-A0A8H4YB67-F1
#
_cell.length_a   1.000
_cell.length_b   1.000
_cell.length_c   1.000
_cell.angle_alpha   90.00
_cell.angle_beta   90.00
_cell.angle_gamma   90.00
#
_symmetry.space_group_name_H-M   'P 1'
#
loop_
_entity.id
_entity.type
_entity.pdbx_description
1 polymer ?
#
loop_
_entity_poly.entity_id
_entity_poly.type
_entity_poly.pdbx_seq_one_letter_code
_entity_poly.pdbx_strand_id
1 'polypeptide(L)'
;MATESASSSSLPPDLFDQTTIISLLSTLAIVFAAYAASLKFLPSSSSGTLRFLFIWHLADALCHFILEGSFLYHCFFSHELLGDAATKDFFPTPPGFLGYSDRVYGAQSGGSNPFAQLWMVYARADKRWAGFMTFCPEWLIGNTNLDTSNFMYLWVYLVFFNTLWVGIPLWVIWYSVKDISNAMSVRQGKKNL
;
A
#
# COMPACT_ATOMS: atom_id res chain seq x y z
N MET A 1 -17.82 11.75 -48.15
CA MET A 1 -17.06 10.48 -47.96
C MET A 1 -16.17 10.71 -46.76
N ALA A 2 -16.63 10.31 -45.57
CA ALA A 2 -15.90 10.48 -44.33
C ALA A 2 -14.91 9.31 -44.18
N THR A 3 -13.63 9.61 -44.08
CA THR A 3 -12.61 8.63 -43.69
C THR A 3 -12.40 8.74 -42.20
N GLU A 4 -12.96 7.79 -41.45
CA GLU A 4 -12.62 7.51 -40.05
C GLU A 4 -11.13 7.14 -39.99
N SER A 5 -10.31 8.00 -39.36
CA SER A 5 -8.96 7.60 -38.96
C SER A 5 -9.06 6.85 -37.64
N ALA A 6 -8.70 5.56 -37.69
CA ALA A 6 -8.62 4.67 -36.54
C ALA A 6 -7.94 5.33 -35.34
N SER A 7 -8.60 5.29 -34.18
CA SER A 7 -8.00 5.64 -32.90
C SER A 7 -6.85 4.68 -32.60
N SER A 8 -5.62 5.13 -32.82
CA SER A 8 -4.46 4.50 -32.21
C SER A 8 -4.67 4.55 -30.70
N SER A 9 -4.93 3.39 -30.08
CA SER A 9 -4.91 3.21 -28.64
C SER A 9 -3.49 3.41 -28.13
N SER A 10 -3.01 4.65 -28.12
CA SER A 10 -1.82 5.04 -27.38
C SER A 10 -2.20 4.94 -25.90
N LEU A 11 -1.80 3.84 -25.26
CA LEU A 11 -1.72 3.81 -23.81
C LEU A 11 -0.98 5.08 -23.37
N PRO A 12 -1.44 5.80 -22.34
CA PRO A 12 -0.79 7.02 -21.89
C PRO A 12 0.71 6.74 -21.69
N PRO A 13 1.62 7.64 -22.12
CA PRO A 13 3.07 7.45 -22.03
C PRO A 13 3.60 7.27 -20.59
N ASP A 14 2.72 7.34 -19.59
CA ASP A 14 2.99 7.27 -18.15
C ASP A 14 2.67 5.90 -17.52
N LEU A 15 2.11 4.93 -18.28
CA LEU A 15 1.65 3.66 -17.70
C LEU A 15 2.81 2.82 -17.10
N PHE A 16 4.03 3.02 -17.60
CA PHE A 16 5.25 2.34 -17.18
C PHE A 16 6.39 3.34 -16.96
N ASP A 17 6.10 4.46 -16.30
CA ASP A 17 7.16 5.37 -15.83
C ASP A 17 8.19 4.61 -14.97
N GLN A 18 9.45 5.05 -15.00
CA GLN A 18 10.56 4.39 -14.29
C GLN A 18 10.22 4.18 -12.81
N THR A 19 9.56 5.17 -12.20
CA THR A 19 9.14 5.15 -10.80
C THR A 19 8.06 4.08 -10.53
N THR A 20 7.11 3.91 -11.46
CA THR A 20 6.10 2.84 -11.42
C THR A 20 6.75 1.46 -11.45
N ILE A 21 7.71 1.24 -12.35
CA ILE A 21 8.45 -0.02 -12.43
C ILE A 21 9.21 -0.30 -11.14
N ILE A 22 9.91 0.70 -10.61
CA ILE A 22 10.65 0.58 -9.34
C ILE A 22 9.70 0.22 -8.20
N SER A 23 8.52 0.85 -8.12
CA SER A 23 7.53 0.54 -7.07
C SER A 23 7.03 -0.90 -7.15
N LEU A 24 6.72 -1.41 -8.35
CA LEU A 24 6.28 -2.79 -8.55
C LEU A 24 7.40 -3.80 -8.24
N LEU A 25 8.63 -3.51 -8.69
CA LEU A 25 9.80 -4.33 -8.38
C LEU A 25 10.09 -4.37 -6.88
N SER A 26 9.88 -3.26 -6.16
CA SER A 26 10.05 -3.23 -4.70
C SER A 26 9.03 -4.13 -3.99
N THR A 27 7.79 -4.15 -4.47
CA THR A 27 6.73 -5.04 -3.96
C THR A 27 7.10 -6.51 -4.21
N LEU A 28 7.55 -6.83 -5.42
CA LEU A 28 8.01 -8.18 -5.76
C LEU A 28 9.23 -8.60 -4.93
N ALA A 29 10.16 -7.69 -4.65
CA ALA A 29 11.32 -7.95 -3.81
C ALA A 29 10.93 -8.32 -2.37
N ILE A 30 9.93 -7.64 -1.80
CA ILE A 30 9.39 -7.96 -0.46
C ILE A 30 8.79 -9.37 -0.44
N VAL A 31 7.93 -9.70 -1.43
CA VAL A 31 7.31 -11.03 -1.52
C VAL A 31 8.37 -12.11 -1.75
N PHE A 32 9.35 -11.85 -2.60
CA PHE A 32 10.46 -12.76 -2.84
C PHE A 32 11.29 -13.01 -1.57
N ALA A 33 11.60 -11.96 -0.80
CA ALA A 33 12.30 -12.09 0.46
C ALA A 33 11.53 -12.96 1.45
N ALA A 34 10.21 -12.74 1.56
CA ALA A 34 9.34 -13.57 2.40
C ALA A 34 9.28 -15.04 1.93
N TYR A 35 9.21 -15.26 0.62
CA TYR A 35 9.25 -16.60 0.03
C TYR A 35 10.57 -17.32 0.29
N ALA A 36 11.71 -16.65 0.05
CA ALA A 36 13.04 -17.19 0.33
C ALA A 36 13.22 -17.52 1.82
N ALA A 37 12.74 -16.65 2.70
CA ALA A 37 12.70 -16.92 4.14
C ALA A 37 11.86 -18.17 4.45
N SER A 38 10.73 -18.36 3.79
CA SER A 38 9.90 -19.57 3.96
C SER A 38 10.65 -20.85 3.56
N LEU A 39 11.47 -20.81 2.50
CA LEU A 39 12.27 -21.97 2.08
C LEU A 39 13.39 -22.27 3.07
N LYS A 40 13.94 -21.23 3.71
CA LYS A 40 15.04 -21.36 4.67
C LYS A 40 14.59 -21.77 6.06
N PHE A 41 13.47 -21.22 6.55
CA PHE A 41 13.06 -21.37 7.96
C PHE A 41 11.94 -22.38 8.18
N LEU A 42 11.20 -22.79 7.15
CA LEU A 42 10.17 -23.82 7.29
C LEU A 42 10.63 -25.17 6.72
N PRO A 43 10.38 -26.29 7.43
CA PRO A 43 10.61 -27.63 6.90
C PRO A 43 9.91 -27.82 5.54
N SER A 44 10.52 -28.61 4.64
CA SER A 44 9.92 -28.95 3.34
C SER A 44 8.60 -29.71 3.48
N SER A 45 8.40 -30.41 4.62
CA SER A 45 7.16 -31.11 4.98
C SER A 45 6.03 -30.19 5.49
N SER A 46 6.29 -28.89 5.66
CA SER A 46 5.27 -27.93 6.12
C SER A 46 4.09 -27.87 5.16
N SER A 47 2.88 -27.80 5.71
CA SER A 47 1.66 -27.68 4.89
C SER A 47 1.69 -26.41 4.04
N GLY A 48 1.04 -26.47 2.86
CA GLY A 48 0.93 -25.31 1.98
C GLY A 48 0.28 -24.10 2.67
N THR A 49 -0.71 -24.35 3.53
CA THR A 49 -1.37 -23.31 4.32
C THR A 49 -0.42 -22.63 5.31
N LEU A 50 0.37 -23.40 6.07
CA LEU A 50 1.34 -22.82 7.00
C LEU A 50 2.39 -21.98 6.26
N ARG A 51 2.88 -22.48 5.12
CA ARG A 51 3.85 -21.78 4.29
C ARG A 51 3.26 -20.47 3.73
N PHE A 52 2.02 -20.52 3.23
CA PHE A 52 1.31 -19.32 2.78
C PHE A 52 1.15 -18.29 3.90
N LEU A 53 0.67 -18.73 5.08
CA LEU A 53 0.50 -17.85 6.23
C LEU A 53 1.82 -17.21 6.64
N PHE A 54 2.91 -17.97 6.70
CA PHE A 54 4.24 -17.44 7.01
C PHE A 54 4.67 -16.37 5.99
N ILE A 55 4.57 -16.67 4.69
CA ILE A 55 4.96 -15.74 3.63
C ILE A 55 4.13 -14.46 3.70
N TRP A 56 2.81 -14.59 3.83
CA TRP A 56 1.90 -13.44 3.92
C TRP A 56 2.25 -12.54 5.10
N HIS A 57 2.34 -13.09 6.32
CA HIS A 57 2.63 -12.28 7.51
C HIS A 57 4.02 -11.65 7.48
N LEU A 58 5.02 -12.33 6.93
CA LEU A 58 6.36 -11.76 6.79
C LEU A 58 6.39 -10.65 5.74
N ALA A 59 5.74 -10.85 4.59
CA ALA A 59 5.62 -9.82 3.57
C ALA A 59 4.85 -8.59 4.08
N ASP A 60 3.76 -8.81 4.80
CA ASP A 60 2.96 -7.78 5.46
C ASP A 60 3.78 -6.98 6.49
N ALA A 61 4.50 -7.68 7.37
CA ALA A 61 5.40 -7.04 8.33
C ALA A 61 6.51 -6.21 7.66
N LEU A 62 7.07 -6.70 6.55
CA LEU A 62 8.07 -5.96 5.77
C LEU A 62 7.46 -4.74 5.07
N CYS A 63 6.24 -4.83 4.55
CA CYS A 63 5.52 -3.68 3.98
C CYS A 63 5.29 -2.60 5.03
N HIS A 64 4.74 -2.96 6.19
CA HIS A 64 4.52 -2.03 7.29
C HIS A 64 5.82 -1.40 7.79
N PHE A 65 6.88 -2.20 7.95
CA PHE A 65 8.13 -1.70 8.49
C PHE A 65 8.90 -0.83 7.50
N ILE A 66 9.06 -1.28 6.26
CA ILE A 66 9.91 -0.60 5.26
C ILE A 66 9.13 0.48 4.55
N LEU A 67 8.02 0.11 3.92
CA LEU A 67 7.24 1.05 3.12
C LEU A 67 6.53 2.02 4.06
N GLU A 68 5.58 1.56 4.86
CA GLU A 68 4.77 2.48 5.67
C GLU A 68 5.60 3.21 6.73
N GLY A 69 6.64 2.56 7.28
CA GLY A 69 7.63 3.22 8.12
C GLY A 69 8.33 4.40 7.43
N SER A 70 8.71 4.24 6.15
CA SER A 70 9.27 5.35 5.36
C SER A 70 8.27 6.46 5.07
N PHE A 71 6.99 6.13 4.86
CA PHE A 71 5.92 7.12 4.71
C PHE A 71 5.78 7.97 5.97
N LEU A 72 5.72 7.31 7.13
CA LEU A 72 5.63 7.99 8.42
C LEU A 72 6.85 8.88 8.66
N TYR A 73 8.06 8.40 8.34
CA TYR A 73 9.26 9.23 8.40
C TYR A 73 9.09 10.53 7.59
N HIS A 74 8.61 10.45 6.35
CA HIS A 74 8.37 11.63 5.53
C HIS A 74 7.25 12.54 6.08
N CYS A 75 6.19 11.97 6.67
CA CYS A 75 5.14 12.74 7.33
C CYS A 75 5.66 13.61 8.49
N PHE A 76 6.69 13.16 9.21
CA PHE A 76 7.19 13.90 10.39
C PHE A 76 8.43 14.74 10.10
N PHE A 77 9.30 14.32 9.18
CA PHE A 77 10.63 14.91 9.04
C PHE A 77 10.86 15.65 7.72
N SER A 78 10.07 15.37 6.68
CA SER A 78 10.22 16.05 5.38
C SER A 78 9.22 17.20 5.27
N HIS A 79 9.71 18.41 5.05
CA HIS A 79 8.88 19.61 4.99
C HIS A 79 9.43 20.68 4.03
N GLU A 80 8.53 21.43 3.40
CA GLU A 80 8.85 22.62 2.58
C GLU A 80 8.03 23.82 3.10
N LEU A 81 8.62 25.02 3.10
CA LEU A 81 7.94 26.25 3.53
C LEU A 81 6.88 26.68 2.52
N LEU A 82 5.72 27.14 3.00
CA LEU A 82 4.59 27.55 2.16
C LEU A 82 4.95 28.70 1.20
N GLY A 83 5.89 29.56 1.58
CA GLY A 83 6.38 30.66 0.73
C GLY A 83 7.08 30.18 -0.54
N ASP A 84 7.85 29.09 -0.45
CA ASP A 84 8.52 28.46 -1.60
C ASP A 84 7.61 27.49 -2.35
N ALA A 85 6.52 27.08 -1.70
CA ALA A 85 5.53 26.11 -2.17
C ALA A 85 4.34 26.73 -2.92
N ALA A 86 4.22 28.06 -2.98
CA ALA A 86 3.05 28.76 -3.53
C ALA A 86 2.77 28.46 -5.02
N THR A 87 3.72 27.82 -5.72
CA THR A 87 3.61 27.42 -7.13
C THR A 87 3.37 25.93 -7.35
N LYS A 88 3.40 25.09 -6.30
CA LYS A 88 3.24 23.63 -6.40
C LYS A 88 1.87 23.21 -5.81
N ASP A 89 1.12 22.39 -6.56
CA ASP A 89 -0.18 21.82 -6.12
C ASP A 89 0.04 20.72 -5.07
N PHE A 90 0.39 21.12 -3.85
CA PHE A 90 0.66 20.21 -2.75
C PHE A 90 -0.60 19.75 -2.03
N PHE A 91 -0.57 18.52 -1.53
CA PHE A 91 -1.58 18.03 -0.60
C PHE A 91 -1.50 18.82 0.73
N PRO A 92 -2.60 19.40 1.22
CA PRO A 92 -2.57 20.29 2.36
C PRO A 92 -2.21 19.54 3.65
N THR A 93 -1.39 20.15 4.48
CA THR A 93 -1.12 19.68 5.85
C THR A 93 -2.14 20.30 6.82
N PRO A 94 -2.67 19.55 7.80
CA PRO A 94 -3.57 20.11 8.80
C PRO A 94 -2.97 21.30 9.56
N PRO A 95 -3.77 22.36 9.86
CA PRO A 95 -3.30 23.50 10.65
C PRO A 95 -2.76 23.07 12.01
N GLY A 96 -1.64 23.66 12.42
CA GLY A 96 -0.98 23.36 13.70
C GLY A 96 -0.28 22.00 13.78
N PHE A 97 -0.14 21.28 12.65
CA PHE A 97 0.61 20.02 12.62
C PHE A 97 2.05 20.24 13.07
N LEU A 98 2.48 19.46 14.07
CA LEU A 98 3.77 19.62 14.76
C LEU A 98 4.04 21.03 15.34
N GLY A 99 3.00 21.82 15.57
CA GLY A 99 3.10 23.19 16.07
C GLY A 99 3.37 24.23 14.98
N TYR A 100 3.33 23.85 13.70
CA TYR A 100 3.62 24.72 12.56
C TYR A 100 2.41 24.87 11.65
N SER A 101 2.35 25.98 10.93
CA SER A 101 1.33 26.26 9.89
C SER A 101 1.91 27.02 8.70
N ASP A 102 3.23 27.18 8.68
CA ASP A 102 4.03 27.88 7.67
C ASP A 102 4.66 26.94 6.64
N ARG A 103 4.34 25.63 6.71
CA ARG A 103 4.99 24.58 5.93
C ARG A 103 4.06 23.43 5.60
N VAL A 104 4.40 22.69 4.55
CA VAL A 104 3.78 21.42 4.18
C VAL A 104 4.70 20.27 4.54
N TYR A 105 4.12 19.12 4.87
CA TYR A 105 4.83 17.89 5.23
C TYR A 105 4.47 16.73 4.31
N GLY A 106 5.27 15.66 4.35
CA GLY A 106 4.99 14.39 3.69
C GLY A 106 6.00 14.04 2.60
N ALA A 107 5.69 12.97 1.85
CA ALA A 107 6.50 12.49 0.75
C ALA A 107 6.72 13.57 -0.34
N GLN A 108 5.74 14.44 -0.55
CA GLN A 108 5.83 15.58 -1.48
C GLN A 108 6.96 16.56 -1.17
N SER A 109 7.42 16.60 0.08
CA SER A 109 8.52 17.43 0.56
C SER A 109 9.83 16.63 0.71
N GLY A 110 9.87 15.37 0.26
CA GLY A 110 11.02 14.48 0.38
C GLY A 110 12.04 14.59 -0.77
N GLY A 111 11.75 15.42 -1.79
CA GLY A 111 12.67 15.71 -2.89
C GLY A 111 13.09 14.47 -3.69
N SER A 112 14.41 14.26 -3.83
CA SER A 112 14.99 13.14 -4.59
C SER A 112 15.13 11.84 -3.78
N ASN A 113 14.59 11.79 -2.55
CA ASN A 113 14.63 10.56 -1.75
C ASN A 113 13.84 9.43 -2.45
N PRO A 114 14.42 8.24 -2.65
CA PRO A 114 13.73 7.14 -3.32
C PRO A 114 12.42 6.70 -2.67
N PHE A 115 12.32 6.71 -1.34
CA PHE A 115 11.08 6.38 -0.64
C PHE A 115 10.02 7.47 -0.81
N ALA A 116 10.42 8.74 -0.80
CA ALA A 116 9.53 9.84 -1.12
C ALA A 116 8.98 9.71 -2.55
N GLN A 117 9.84 9.41 -3.53
CA GLN A 117 9.42 9.21 -4.91
C GLN A 117 8.48 8.01 -5.06
N LEU A 118 8.75 6.91 -4.35
CA LEU A 118 7.86 5.75 -4.30
C LEU A 118 6.48 6.15 -3.79
N TRP A 119 6.40 6.88 -2.68
CA TRP A 119 5.11 7.37 -2.16
C TRP A 119 4.42 8.37 -3.07
N MET A 120 5.18 9.17 -3.83
CA MET A 120 4.63 10.05 -4.86
C MET A 120 4.04 9.28 -6.05
N VAL A 121 4.46 8.04 -6.33
CA VAL A 121 3.79 7.16 -7.30
C VAL A 121 2.43 6.73 -6.78
N TYR A 122 2.36 6.29 -5.52
CA TYR A 122 1.08 5.97 -4.89
C TYR A 122 0.17 7.19 -4.84
N ALA A 123 0.74 8.38 -4.62
CA ALA A 123 0.01 9.63 -4.61
C ALA A 123 -0.68 9.99 -5.93
N ARG A 124 -0.24 9.41 -7.07
CA ARG A 124 -0.92 9.59 -8.36
C ARG A 124 -2.31 8.94 -8.35
N ALA A 125 -2.46 7.81 -7.66
CA ALA A 125 -3.74 7.12 -7.52
C ALA A 125 -4.58 7.67 -6.35
N ASP A 126 -3.93 8.03 -5.24
CA ASP A 126 -4.57 8.61 -4.05
C ASP A 126 -3.70 9.72 -3.46
N LYS A 127 -4.09 10.98 -3.69
CA LYS A 127 -3.29 12.17 -3.34
C LYS A 127 -2.89 12.25 -1.87
N ARG A 128 -3.58 11.55 -0.96
CA ARG A 128 -3.27 11.60 0.48
C ARG A 128 -1.92 10.98 0.82
N TRP A 129 -1.43 10.06 -0.01
CA TRP A 129 -0.08 9.48 0.14
C TRP A 129 1.05 10.47 -0.17
N ALA A 130 0.76 11.63 -0.78
CA ALA A 130 1.74 12.69 -0.95
C ALA A 130 2.04 13.42 0.37
N GLY A 131 1.03 13.59 1.21
CA GLY A 131 1.08 14.39 2.41
C GLY A 131 0.89 13.55 3.67
N PHE A 132 0.03 14.04 4.56
CA PHE A 132 -0.33 13.36 5.80
C PHE A 132 -1.73 12.75 5.65
N MET A 133 -1.83 11.42 5.81
CA MET A 133 -3.11 10.72 5.72
C MET A 133 -3.73 10.53 7.11
N THR A 134 -4.84 11.20 7.37
CA THR A 134 -5.77 10.80 8.43
C THR A 134 -6.66 9.67 7.90
N PHE A 135 -6.93 8.65 8.71
CA PHE A 135 -7.69 7.42 8.38
C PHE A 135 -9.18 7.65 8.01
N CYS A 136 -9.57 8.85 7.56
CA CYS A 136 -10.92 9.13 7.10
C CYS A 136 -11.14 8.41 5.77
N PRO A 137 -12.10 7.48 5.70
CA PRO A 137 -12.25 6.71 4.48
C PRO A 137 -12.86 7.60 3.38
N GLU A 138 -12.27 7.54 2.18
CA GLU A 138 -12.47 8.48 1.07
C GLU A 138 -13.91 8.49 0.52
N TRP A 139 -14.59 7.35 0.65
CA TRP A 139 -16.01 7.20 0.32
C TRP A 139 -16.96 8.11 1.13
N LEU A 140 -16.55 8.58 2.31
CA LEU A 140 -17.36 9.48 3.16
C LEU A 140 -17.18 10.95 2.76
N ILE A 141 -16.11 11.26 2.03
CA ILE A 141 -15.79 12.61 1.55
C ILE A 141 -15.88 12.72 0.02
N GLY A 142 -16.53 11.74 -0.63
CA GLY A 142 -16.88 11.83 -2.05
C GLY A 142 -15.75 11.50 -3.02
N ASN A 143 -14.71 10.79 -2.60
CA ASN A 143 -13.58 10.35 -3.44
C ASN A 143 -12.76 11.49 -4.07
N THR A 144 -12.69 12.64 -3.42
CA THR A 144 -12.04 13.85 -3.95
C THR A 144 -10.54 13.69 -4.18
N ASN A 145 -9.88 12.78 -3.47
CA ASN A 145 -8.43 12.56 -3.57
C ASN A 145 -8.03 11.37 -4.45
N LEU A 146 -9.00 10.62 -4.99
CA LEU A 146 -8.74 9.43 -5.80
C LEU A 146 -8.80 9.76 -7.29
N ASP A 147 -7.79 9.31 -8.02
CA ASP A 147 -7.84 9.29 -9.48
C ASP A 147 -8.32 7.92 -9.97
N THR A 148 -9.58 7.87 -10.42
CA THR A 148 -10.19 6.65 -10.99
C THR A 148 -10.23 6.66 -12.52
N SER A 149 -9.61 7.65 -13.17
CA SER A 149 -9.65 7.80 -14.64
C SER A 149 -8.74 6.80 -15.36
N ASN A 150 -7.66 6.37 -14.69
CA ASN A 150 -6.68 5.44 -15.22
C ASN A 150 -6.99 4.00 -14.77
N PHE A 151 -6.93 3.06 -15.71
CA PHE A 151 -7.13 1.63 -15.42
C PHE A 151 -6.19 1.09 -14.33
N MET A 152 -4.90 1.44 -14.39
CA MET A 152 -3.89 1.00 -13.41
C MET A 152 -4.22 1.52 -12.01
N TYR A 153 -4.58 2.79 -11.89
CA TYR A 153 -4.90 3.41 -10.60
C TYR A 153 -6.17 2.80 -9.99
N LEU A 154 -7.22 2.65 -10.80
CA LEU A 154 -8.48 2.10 -10.32
C LEU A 154 -8.37 0.60 -10.01
N TRP A 155 -7.95 -0.21 -10.97
CA TRP A 155 -8.10 -1.67 -10.85
C TRP A 155 -6.92 -2.33 -10.16
N VAL A 156 -5.69 -1.87 -10.40
CA VAL A 156 -4.50 -2.47 -9.80
C VAL A 156 -4.23 -1.85 -8.43
N TYR A 157 -4.13 -0.52 -8.37
CA TYR A 157 -3.69 0.17 -7.14
C TYR A 157 -4.80 0.22 -6.10
N LEU A 158 -6.00 0.64 -6.51
CA LEU A 158 -7.14 0.73 -5.60
C LEU A 158 -7.79 -0.64 -5.40
N VAL A 159 -8.41 -1.24 -6.42
CA VAL A 159 -9.23 -2.44 -6.20
C VAL A 159 -8.39 -3.66 -5.80
N PHE A 160 -7.40 -4.06 -6.59
CA PHE A 160 -6.66 -5.30 -6.37
C PHE A 160 -5.89 -5.31 -5.05
N PHE A 161 -5.04 -4.31 -4.80
CA PHE A 161 -4.25 -4.28 -3.55
C PHE A 161 -5.14 -4.11 -2.30
N ASN A 162 -6.14 -3.24 -2.30
CA ASN A 162 -7.02 -3.14 -1.12
C ASN A 162 -7.83 -4.44 -0.90
N THR A 163 -8.23 -5.13 -1.97
CA THR A 163 -8.91 -6.43 -1.83
C THR A 163 -8.00 -7.49 -1.21
N LEU A 164 -6.70 -7.50 -1.54
CA LEU A 164 -5.75 -8.40 -0.90
C LEU A 164 -5.63 -8.11 0.61
N TRP A 165 -5.49 -6.82 0.97
CA TRP A 165 -5.32 -6.37 2.35
C TRP A 165 -6.59 -6.48 3.22
N VAL A 166 -7.76 -6.67 2.62
CA VAL A 166 -9.00 -6.96 3.36
C VAL A 166 -9.33 -8.46 3.32
N GLY A 167 -9.28 -9.06 2.14
CA GLY A 167 -9.70 -10.43 1.90
C GLY A 167 -8.82 -11.46 2.58
N ILE A 168 -7.49 -11.30 2.52
CA ILE A 168 -6.57 -12.27 3.13
C ILE A 168 -6.68 -12.22 4.66
N PRO A 169 -6.64 -11.05 5.33
CA PRO A 169 -6.86 -11.01 6.78
C PRO A 169 -8.20 -11.60 7.23
N LEU A 170 -9.30 -11.34 6.50
CA LEU A 170 -10.60 -11.98 6.81
C LEU A 170 -10.52 -13.51 6.72
N TRP A 171 -9.85 -14.03 5.68
CA TRP A 171 -9.62 -15.48 5.56
C TRP A 171 -8.73 -16.03 6.67
N VAL A 172 -7.67 -15.31 7.07
CA VAL A 172 -6.78 -15.69 8.19
C VAL A 172 -7.55 -15.73 9.50
N ILE A 173 -8.42 -14.75 9.76
CA ILE A 173 -9.28 -14.72 10.96
C ILE A 173 -10.20 -15.94 10.95
N TRP A 174 -10.92 -16.18 9.85
CA TRP A 174 -11.80 -17.35 9.73
C TRP A 174 -11.04 -18.66 9.94
N TYR A 175 -9.87 -18.81 9.33
CA TYR A 175 -9.00 -19.98 9.47
C TYR A 175 -8.59 -20.19 10.94
N SER A 176 -8.18 -19.12 11.61
CA SER A 176 -7.75 -19.16 13.02
C SER A 176 -8.91 -19.53 13.96
N VAL A 177 -10.10 -18.97 13.74
CA VAL A 177 -11.30 -19.31 14.52
C VAL A 177 -11.66 -20.79 14.37
N LYS A 178 -11.59 -21.32 13.15
CA LYS A 178 -11.85 -22.74 12.87
C LYS A 178 -10.85 -23.64 13.60
N ASP A 179 -9.56 -23.32 13.54
CA ASP A 179 -8.51 -24.11 14.18
C ASP A 179 -8.65 -24.11 15.71
N ILE A 180 -8.87 -22.92 16.32
CA ILE A 180 -9.12 -22.78 17.75
C ILE A 180 -10.35 -23.59 18.17
N SER A 181 -11.44 -23.51 17.41
CA SER A 181 -12.68 -24.24 17.70
C SER A 181 -12.47 -25.76 17.69
N ASN A 182 -11.72 -26.28 16.70
CA ASN A 182 -11.37 -27.69 16.61
C ASN A 182 -10.51 -28.13 17.80
N ALA A 183 -9.49 -27.35 18.17
CA ALA A 183 -8.61 -27.65 19.29
C ALA A 183 -9.39 -27.70 20.62
N MET A 184 -10.35 -26.79 20.81
CA MET A 184 -11.22 -26.76 22.00
C MET A 184 -12.14 -27.98 22.06
N SER A 185 -12.74 -28.38 20.93
CA SER A 185 -13.59 -29.58 20.85
C SER A 185 -12.82 -30.85 21.22
N VAL A 186 -11.63 -31.05 20.65
CA VAL A 186 -10.75 -32.18 20.99
C VAL A 186 -10.39 -32.20 22.48
N ARG A 187 -10.12 -31.02 23.07
CA ARG A 187 -9.79 -30.91 24.49
C ARG A 187 -10.97 -31.23 25.41
N GLN A 188 -12.20 -30.88 25.02
CA GLN A 188 -13.41 -31.24 25.76
C GLN A 188 -13.67 -32.75 25.69
N GLY A 189 -13.51 -33.37 24.51
CA GLY A 189 -13.66 -34.82 24.35
C GLY A 189 -12.74 -35.63 25.26
N LYS A 190 -11.49 -35.19 25.45
CA LYS A 190 -10.53 -35.84 26.38
C LYS A 190 -10.90 -35.73 27.85
N LYS A 191 -11.71 -34.73 28.27
CA LYS A 191 -12.14 -34.58 29.67
C LYS A 191 -13.32 -35.48 30.03
N ASN A 192 -14.03 -35.99 29.02
CA ASN A 192 -15.22 -36.81 29.18
C ASN A 192 -14.93 -38.32 29.09
N LEU A 193 -13.65 -38.70 28.98
CA LEU A 193 -13.13 -40.08 29.03
C LEU A 193 -12.43 -40.30 30.37
#